data_AF-A0A517LTD7-F1
#
_entry.id   AF-A0A517LTD7-F1
#
_cell.length_a   1.000
_cell.length_b   1.000
_cell.length_c   1.000
_cell.angle_alpha   90.00
_cell.angle_beta   90.00
_cell.angle_gamma   90.00
#
_symmetry.space_group_name_H-M   'P 1'
#
loop_
_entity.id
_entity.type
_entity.pdbx_description
1 polymer ?
#
loop_
_entity_poly.entity_id
_entity_poly.type
_entity_poly.pdbx_seq_one_letter_code
_entity_poly.pdbx_strand_id
1 'polypeptide(L)'
;MQANLVLTSAILIAATFPIAVRSAEPVAQFTSGEEGVDGAEIVYNGQAAADGRIVLNATNGFFDEGAFVASGTQPMVGEDKGLITESYESLQFRNAEKPGSAQWYIWIASPGTIQAKLFLQLPSQHPQTRWQVQWGDEVQSLNLRPSDGPAGIPISFDVKQPGKLRVALKCLTEPVPMETEIHRIELSGPAIRDAKLLRVRWRPSAVHTRFYAPPECRQPTMWVFETECVTPVSSYSPITTPFGYFGTSFVDGKIPRGASYNFSMWAADRKAAEAPLLESMPQLLATGIPDARFSSFGHEGTGLKLRDAVVYPGGADRAIQAFRVTAQGDVFTYYGYVYNEDQQRWVLFAVGSQPKKRARAEPFLTSTGSFCEIPGPPRVQRTGDVQRVIRRRGWFYGSDRRWYPASLPSPAEQGKTRRARQDRAALERGEQPVALNQYTRYADNYRTDGWIESATGGLECYRAGIISEPQGQRVRMRLPEYLANEKVAQLFAMPVEFGQAQATSVTGRTATIEYPLIHAGKGAKAVLYYGTQDCLTFRRPEKVGASGVQDDVFREDRTWQFATPPQGVRRGSNAFRLGELKPGTTYYFRLFVTNSEGQSWDFVSSSFRTLD
;
A
#
# COMPACT_ATOMS: atom_id res chain seq x y z
N MET A 1 7.70 21.33 63.46
CA MET A 1 8.77 20.35 63.75
C MET A 1 8.05 19.02 64.00
N GLN A 2 8.43 17.95 63.28
CA GLN A 2 8.24 16.49 63.49
C GLN A 2 7.23 16.02 64.58
N ALA A 3 6.45 14.95 64.46
CA ALA A 3 6.61 13.71 63.70
C ALA A 3 5.34 12.83 63.82
N ASN A 4 5.18 11.94 62.84
CA ASN A 4 4.73 10.53 62.93
C ASN A 4 3.44 10.16 63.67
N LEU A 5 2.45 9.73 62.89
CA LEU A 5 1.69 8.51 63.22
C LEU A 5 1.60 7.62 61.97
N VAL A 6 2.14 6.42 62.10
CA VAL A 6 2.20 5.36 61.08
C VAL A 6 0.81 4.75 60.91
N LEU A 7 0.26 4.80 59.70
CA LEU A 7 -0.90 3.98 59.32
C LEU A 7 -0.41 2.81 58.46
N THR A 8 -0.32 1.64 59.06
CA THR A 8 -0.28 0.35 58.37
C THR A 8 -1.59 0.17 57.60
N SER A 9 -1.56 0.40 56.28
CA SER A 9 -2.58 -0.09 55.36
C SER A 9 -1.99 -1.23 54.56
N ALA A 10 -2.55 -2.41 54.77
CA ALA A 10 -2.21 -3.64 54.07
C ALA A 10 -2.30 -3.41 52.55
N ILE A 11 -1.18 -3.60 51.87
CA ILE A 11 -1.12 -3.73 50.42
C ILE A 11 -1.86 -5.03 50.09
N LEU A 12 -3.12 -4.90 49.68
CA LEU A 12 -3.81 -5.97 48.98
C LEU A 12 -3.11 -6.10 47.63
N ILE A 13 -2.20 -7.08 47.55
CA ILE A 13 -1.62 -7.53 46.28
C ILE A 13 -2.80 -7.95 45.43
N ALA A 14 -3.20 -7.10 44.47
CA ALA A 14 -4.09 -7.48 43.41
C ALA A 14 -3.44 -8.68 42.73
N ALA A 15 -4.06 -9.84 42.90
CA ALA A 15 -3.65 -11.05 42.23
C ALA A 15 -3.63 -10.77 40.73
N THR A 16 -2.44 -10.59 40.17
CA THR A 16 -2.18 -10.79 38.76
C THR A 16 -2.54 -12.25 38.48
N PHE A 17 -3.77 -12.47 38.00
CA PHE A 17 -4.15 -13.79 37.51
C PHE A 17 -3.16 -14.15 36.40
N PRO A 18 -2.36 -15.22 36.55
CA PRO A 18 -1.57 -15.70 35.44
C PRO A 18 -2.57 -16.14 34.36
N ILE A 19 -2.49 -15.51 33.19
CA ILE A 19 -3.18 -15.94 31.97
C ILE A 19 -2.60 -17.31 31.61
N ALA A 20 -3.16 -18.35 32.21
CA ALA A 20 -3.08 -19.72 31.76
C ALA A 20 -4.51 -20.18 31.48
N VAL A 21 -5.18 -19.49 30.55
CA VAL A 21 -6.25 -20.12 29.78
C VAL A 21 -5.57 -21.28 29.07
N ARG A 22 -5.97 -22.51 29.41
CA ARG A 22 -5.43 -23.76 28.83
C ARG A 22 -5.21 -23.57 27.33
N SER A 23 -3.99 -23.90 26.89
CA SER A 23 -3.52 -23.82 25.51
C SER A 23 -4.62 -24.25 24.55
N ALA A 24 -5.14 -23.32 23.77
CA ALA A 24 -6.21 -23.64 22.85
C ALA A 24 -5.66 -24.55 21.74
N GLU A 25 -6.55 -25.35 21.15
CA GLU A 25 -6.16 -26.30 20.10
C GLU A 25 -5.47 -25.56 18.93
N PRO A 26 -4.50 -26.19 18.24
CA PRO A 26 -3.92 -25.63 17.04
C PRO A 26 -4.98 -25.31 15.99
N VAL A 27 -4.74 -24.26 15.19
CA VAL A 27 -5.60 -23.92 14.06
C VAL A 27 -5.46 -24.98 12.97
N ALA A 28 -6.59 -25.55 12.55
CA ALA A 28 -6.65 -26.56 11.50
C ALA A 28 -7.65 -26.16 10.39
N GLN A 29 -7.36 -26.59 9.16
CA GLN A 29 -8.25 -26.39 8.02
C GLN A 29 -9.38 -27.43 8.01
N PHE A 30 -10.61 -26.98 7.75
CA PHE A 30 -11.77 -27.85 7.54
C PHE A 30 -12.68 -27.27 6.45
N THR A 31 -13.50 -28.11 5.84
CA THR A 31 -14.41 -27.73 4.75
C THR A 31 -15.82 -27.55 5.31
N SER A 32 -16.61 -26.63 4.74
CA SER A 32 -18.04 -26.50 5.09
C SER A 32 -18.94 -27.43 4.29
N GLY A 33 -18.44 -28.00 3.19
CA GLY A 33 -19.26 -28.71 2.19
C GLY A 33 -19.98 -27.77 1.22
N GLU A 34 -19.75 -26.45 1.33
CA GLU A 34 -20.28 -25.45 0.41
C GLU A 34 -19.29 -25.15 -0.72
N GLU A 35 -19.82 -24.81 -1.88
CA GLU A 35 -19.06 -24.28 -3.01
C GLU A 35 -19.03 -22.75 -2.95
N GLY A 36 -17.84 -22.21 -3.15
CA GLY A 36 -17.58 -20.78 -3.22
C GLY A 36 -17.42 -20.31 -4.66
N VAL A 37 -16.49 -19.39 -4.86
CA VAL A 37 -16.22 -18.76 -6.15
C VAL A 37 -15.83 -19.80 -7.20
N ASP A 38 -16.49 -19.78 -8.37
CA ASP A 38 -16.25 -20.71 -9.50
C ASP A 38 -16.37 -22.20 -9.13
N GLY A 39 -17.23 -22.53 -8.16
CA GLY A 39 -17.41 -23.90 -7.68
C GLY A 39 -16.26 -24.41 -6.80
N ALA A 40 -15.33 -23.54 -6.39
CA ALA A 40 -14.23 -23.93 -5.52
C ALA A 40 -14.72 -24.25 -4.11
N GLU A 41 -14.31 -25.38 -3.54
CA GLU A 41 -14.62 -25.76 -2.15
C GLU A 41 -14.18 -24.67 -1.16
N ILE A 42 -15.10 -24.27 -0.27
CA ILE A 42 -14.78 -23.32 0.81
C ILE A 42 -14.08 -24.05 1.96
N VAL A 43 -12.90 -23.56 2.30
CA VAL A 43 -12.11 -24.01 3.45
C VAL A 43 -12.09 -22.91 4.51
N TYR A 44 -12.21 -23.29 5.78
CA TYR A 44 -12.04 -22.40 6.92
C TYR A 44 -10.85 -22.85 7.77
N ASN A 45 -10.19 -21.88 8.40
CA ASN A 45 -9.19 -22.12 9.45
C ASN A 45 -9.92 -22.05 10.79
N GLY A 46 -10.05 -23.18 11.48
CA GLY A 46 -10.76 -23.29 12.76
C GLY A 46 -9.84 -23.67 13.91
N GLN A 47 -10.02 -23.03 15.05
CA GLN A 47 -9.45 -23.43 16.34
C GLN A 47 -10.55 -24.06 17.18
N ALA A 48 -10.38 -25.33 17.56
CA ALA A 48 -11.41 -26.05 18.31
C ALA A 48 -11.63 -25.45 19.71
N ALA A 49 -12.84 -25.60 20.24
CA ALA A 49 -13.13 -25.27 21.63
C ALA A 49 -12.23 -26.09 22.58
N ALA A 50 -11.59 -25.41 23.53
CA ALA A 50 -10.80 -26.07 24.56
C ALA A 50 -11.69 -26.27 25.79
N ASP A 51 -11.83 -27.51 26.26
CA ASP A 51 -12.70 -27.87 27.40
C ASP A 51 -14.14 -27.37 27.27
N GLY A 52 -14.69 -27.39 26.06
CA GLY A 52 -16.04 -26.90 25.77
C GLY A 52 -16.21 -25.39 25.92
N ARG A 53 -15.11 -24.63 25.81
CA ARG A 53 -15.09 -23.17 25.87
C ARG A 53 -14.37 -22.54 24.68
N ILE A 54 -14.83 -21.35 24.30
CA ILE A 54 -14.17 -20.46 23.35
C ILE A 54 -14.03 -19.08 24.01
N VAL A 55 -12.85 -18.47 23.93
CA VAL A 55 -12.61 -17.11 24.44
C VAL A 55 -12.44 -16.14 23.28
N LEU A 56 -13.34 -15.17 23.19
CA LEU A 56 -13.27 -14.07 22.23
C LEU A 56 -12.55 -12.89 22.90
N ASN A 57 -11.46 -12.40 22.34
CA ASN A 57 -10.66 -11.34 22.96
C ASN A 57 -10.04 -10.37 21.94
N ALA A 58 -9.29 -9.40 22.45
CA ALA A 58 -8.59 -8.38 21.67
C ALA A 58 -7.50 -8.92 20.73
N THR A 59 -7.09 -10.19 20.86
CA THR A 59 -6.07 -10.88 20.05
C THR A 59 -6.64 -11.73 18.93
N ASN A 60 -7.87 -12.26 19.07
CA ASN A 60 -8.49 -13.09 18.03
C ASN A 60 -9.70 -12.42 17.35
N GLY A 61 -10.09 -11.22 17.77
CA GLY A 61 -11.15 -10.42 17.15
C GLY A 61 -10.71 -9.49 16.02
N PHE A 62 -11.68 -8.90 15.37
CA PHE A 62 -11.57 -7.89 14.33
C PHE A 62 -12.35 -6.64 14.75
N PHE A 63 -12.10 -5.50 14.12
CA PHE A 63 -12.85 -4.28 14.43
C PHE A 63 -12.80 -3.25 13.31
N ASP A 64 -13.83 -2.40 13.29
CA ASP A 64 -13.96 -1.31 12.33
C ASP A 64 -12.78 -0.33 12.40
N GLU A 65 -12.26 0.05 11.22
CA GLU A 65 -11.09 0.91 11.13
C GLU A 65 -11.30 2.24 11.86
N GLY A 66 -10.47 2.52 12.85
CA GLY A 66 -10.49 3.77 13.61
C GLY A 66 -11.47 3.83 14.78
N ALA A 67 -12.31 2.81 14.99
CA ALA A 67 -13.21 2.75 16.14
C ALA A 67 -12.48 2.31 17.42
N PHE A 68 -11.61 1.31 17.31
CA PHE A 68 -10.89 0.73 18.44
C PHE A 68 -9.38 0.78 18.26
N VAL A 69 -8.68 0.62 19.39
CA VAL A 69 -7.26 0.28 19.48
C VAL A 69 -7.13 -0.94 20.41
N ALA A 70 -6.24 -1.87 20.06
CA ALA A 70 -5.88 -2.97 20.95
C ALA A 70 -4.77 -2.51 21.91
N SER A 71 -4.99 -2.71 23.21
CA SER A 71 -4.18 -2.20 24.32
C SER A 71 -3.61 -3.35 25.17
N GLY A 72 -2.59 -3.04 25.98
CA GLY A 72 -1.88 -4.02 26.80
C GLY A 72 -1.14 -5.06 25.96
N THR A 73 -0.14 -4.61 25.18
CA THR A 73 0.67 -5.51 24.32
C THR A 73 1.37 -6.58 25.16
N GLN A 74 1.22 -7.83 24.72
CA GLN A 74 1.83 -9.01 25.30
C GLN A 74 2.59 -9.81 24.23
N PRO A 75 3.56 -10.67 24.62
CA PRO A 75 4.17 -11.62 23.70
C PRO A 75 3.12 -12.51 23.02
N MET A 76 3.32 -12.77 21.72
CA MET A 76 2.48 -13.69 20.96
C MET A 76 2.54 -15.11 21.54
N VAL A 77 1.37 -15.75 21.69
CA VAL A 77 1.27 -17.17 22.05
C VAL A 77 1.49 -18.07 20.83
N GLY A 78 1.98 -19.30 21.05
CA GLY A 78 2.38 -20.21 19.95
C GLY A 78 1.26 -20.56 18.97
N GLU A 79 0.02 -20.67 19.45
CA GLU A 79 -1.19 -20.98 18.67
C GLU A 79 -1.55 -19.89 17.66
N ASP A 80 -1.11 -18.65 17.90
CA ASP A 80 -1.37 -17.49 17.07
C ASP A 80 -0.31 -17.28 15.98
N LYS A 81 0.69 -18.17 15.91
CA LYS A 81 1.80 -18.09 14.96
C LYS A 81 1.28 -18.05 13.52
N GLY A 82 1.69 -17.01 12.79
CA GLY A 82 1.27 -16.78 11.40
C GLY A 82 -0.05 -16.03 11.25
N LEU A 83 -0.81 -15.85 12.34
CA LEU A 83 -2.04 -15.06 12.37
C LEU A 83 -1.79 -13.64 12.87
N ILE A 84 -0.94 -13.49 13.90
CA ILE A 84 -0.53 -12.21 14.48
C ILE A 84 0.89 -12.31 15.08
N THR A 85 1.50 -11.18 15.40
CA THR A 85 2.88 -11.09 15.94
C THR A 85 2.94 -10.68 17.41
N GLU A 86 1.81 -10.27 17.98
CA GLU A 86 1.65 -9.77 19.36
C GLU A 86 0.24 -10.13 19.85
N SER A 87 0.07 -10.25 21.17
CA SER A 87 -1.22 -10.42 21.83
C SER A 87 -1.60 -9.14 22.57
N TYR A 88 -2.88 -8.99 22.92
CA TYR A 88 -3.45 -7.79 23.55
C TYR A 88 -4.44 -8.16 24.66
N GLU A 89 -4.41 -7.37 25.73
CA GLU A 89 -5.25 -7.53 26.92
C GLU A 89 -6.69 -7.04 26.73
N SER A 90 -6.87 -5.96 25.96
CA SER A 90 -8.17 -5.32 25.80
C SER A 90 -8.31 -4.54 24.49
N LEU A 91 -9.56 -4.22 24.14
CA LEU A 91 -9.89 -3.20 23.14
C LEU A 91 -10.38 -1.95 23.85
N GLN A 92 -9.92 -0.78 23.39
CA GLN A 92 -10.35 0.53 23.86
C GLN A 92 -10.85 1.38 22.70
N PHE A 93 -11.77 2.31 22.96
CA PHE A 93 -12.19 3.28 21.95
C PHE A 93 -11.05 4.20 21.57
N ARG A 94 -10.90 4.45 20.26
CA ARG A 94 -9.84 5.31 19.71
C ARG A 94 -10.32 6.74 19.48
N ASN A 95 -11.59 6.93 19.15
CA ASN A 95 -12.17 8.22 18.83
C ASN A 95 -13.62 8.28 19.35
N ALA A 96 -13.91 9.30 20.15
CA ALA A 96 -15.21 9.54 20.77
C ALA A 96 -16.36 9.69 19.75
N GLU A 97 -16.04 10.15 18.54
CA GLU A 97 -16.98 10.44 17.44
C GLU A 97 -17.03 9.34 16.37
N LYS A 98 -16.19 8.31 16.49
CA LYS A 98 -16.13 7.21 15.51
C LYS A 98 -16.55 5.89 16.17
N PRO A 99 -17.85 5.65 16.37
CA PRO A 99 -18.32 4.37 16.88
C PRO A 99 -18.02 3.26 15.86
N GLY A 100 -18.06 2.02 16.33
CA GLY A 100 -17.89 0.84 15.49
C GLY A 100 -18.13 -0.43 16.30
N SER A 101 -17.87 -1.56 15.67
CA SER A 101 -18.05 -2.88 16.28
C SER A 101 -16.72 -3.61 16.43
N ALA A 102 -16.57 -4.33 17.54
CA ALA A 102 -15.62 -5.43 17.65
C ALA A 102 -16.31 -6.73 17.27
N GLN A 103 -15.65 -7.63 16.54
CA GLN A 103 -16.30 -8.82 15.98
C GLN A 103 -15.43 -10.06 15.94
N TRP A 104 -16.08 -11.21 16.07
CA TRP A 104 -15.52 -12.54 16.04
C TRP A 104 -16.41 -13.47 15.24
N TYR A 105 -15.87 -14.62 14.84
CA TYR A 105 -16.57 -15.57 14.01
C TYR A 105 -16.37 -16.97 14.54
N ILE A 106 -17.46 -17.71 14.71
CA ILE A 106 -17.45 -19.08 15.21
C ILE A 106 -18.19 -19.98 14.23
N TRP A 107 -17.69 -21.19 14.03
CA TRP A 107 -18.40 -22.23 13.31
C TRP A 107 -19.15 -23.10 14.33
N ILE A 108 -20.47 -23.11 14.23
CA ILE A 108 -21.34 -23.94 15.07
C ILE A 108 -21.59 -25.26 14.36
N ALA A 109 -21.15 -26.37 14.96
CA ALA A 109 -21.37 -27.70 14.41
C ALA A 109 -22.80 -28.23 14.68
N SER A 110 -23.37 -27.89 15.83
CA SER A 110 -24.70 -28.36 16.26
C SER A 110 -25.51 -27.22 16.90
N PRO A 111 -26.82 -27.11 16.62
CA PRO A 111 -27.69 -26.16 17.31
C PRO A 111 -27.69 -26.36 18.83
N GLY A 112 -28.07 -25.31 19.56
CA GLY A 112 -28.16 -25.34 21.01
C GLY A 112 -27.87 -23.98 21.63
N THR A 113 -27.91 -23.94 22.96
CA THR A 113 -27.67 -22.70 23.70
C THR A 113 -26.17 -22.41 23.81
N ILE A 114 -25.81 -21.15 23.58
CA ILE A 114 -24.54 -20.54 23.96
C ILE A 114 -24.78 -19.78 25.26
N GLN A 115 -24.04 -20.14 26.31
CA GLN A 115 -23.89 -19.30 27.50
C GLN A 115 -22.61 -18.47 27.39
N ALA A 116 -22.78 -17.15 27.38
CA ALA A 116 -21.70 -16.18 27.23
C ALA A 116 -21.51 -15.34 28.51
N LYS A 117 -20.28 -14.93 28.78
CA LYS A 117 -19.94 -13.95 29.82
C LYS A 117 -19.10 -12.82 29.23
N LEU A 118 -19.61 -11.59 29.25
CA LEU A 118 -18.90 -10.40 28.78
C LEU A 118 -18.10 -9.77 29.92
N PHE A 119 -16.79 -9.61 29.73
CA PHE A 119 -15.88 -8.94 30.65
C PHE A 119 -15.44 -7.61 30.06
N LEU A 120 -15.95 -6.52 30.65
CA LEU A 120 -15.73 -5.15 30.22
C LEU A 120 -15.60 -4.25 31.45
N GLN A 121 -14.67 -3.31 31.42
CA GLN A 121 -14.49 -2.31 32.45
C GLN A 121 -14.94 -0.93 31.95
N LEU A 122 -16.06 -0.46 32.48
CA LEU A 122 -16.57 0.90 32.26
C LEU A 122 -16.04 1.81 33.38
N PRO A 123 -15.25 2.85 33.07
CA PRO A 123 -14.73 3.77 34.08
C PRO A 123 -15.83 4.45 34.92
N SER A 124 -15.55 4.70 36.20
CA SER A 124 -16.52 5.23 37.18
C SER A 124 -17.08 6.61 36.82
N GLN A 125 -16.36 7.38 35.99
CA GLN A 125 -16.80 8.70 35.53
C GLN A 125 -17.92 8.65 34.49
N HIS A 126 -18.14 7.51 33.83
CA HIS A 126 -19.18 7.38 32.80
C HIS A 126 -20.53 6.99 33.43
N PRO A 127 -21.67 7.50 32.93
CA PRO A 127 -22.98 7.02 33.36
C PRO A 127 -23.25 5.61 32.82
N GLN A 128 -24.46 5.09 33.06
CA GLN A 128 -24.91 3.86 32.43
C GLN A 128 -24.83 3.98 30.89
N THR A 129 -24.24 3.00 30.22
CA THR A 129 -24.05 2.97 28.77
C THR A 129 -24.90 1.89 28.13
N ARG A 130 -25.35 2.11 26.89
CA ARG A 130 -26.14 1.16 26.11
C ARG A 130 -25.22 0.43 25.14
N TRP A 131 -25.31 -0.88 25.14
CA TRP A 131 -24.52 -1.77 24.32
C TRP A 131 -25.41 -2.76 23.57
N GLN A 132 -24.83 -3.36 22.55
CA GLN A 132 -25.48 -4.35 21.73
C GLN A 132 -24.50 -5.51 21.50
N VAL A 133 -24.98 -6.73 21.72
CA VAL A 133 -24.34 -7.93 21.19
C VAL A 133 -25.20 -8.46 20.05
N GLN A 134 -24.58 -8.61 18.89
CA GLN A 134 -25.18 -9.15 17.69
C GLN A 134 -24.69 -10.59 17.48
N TRP A 135 -25.63 -11.52 17.32
CA TRP A 135 -25.41 -12.95 17.08
C TRP A 135 -26.00 -13.29 15.69
N GLY A 136 -25.18 -13.24 14.65
CA GLY A 136 -25.68 -13.32 13.27
C GLY A 136 -26.60 -12.14 12.99
N ASP A 137 -27.87 -12.42 12.70
CA ASP A 137 -28.89 -11.39 12.45
C ASP A 137 -29.66 -10.99 13.71
N GLU A 138 -29.52 -11.75 14.80
CA GLU A 138 -30.21 -11.46 16.07
C GLU A 138 -29.43 -10.48 16.94
N VAL A 139 -30.17 -9.68 17.70
CA VAL A 139 -29.64 -8.55 18.46
C VAL A 139 -30.12 -8.59 19.90
N GLN A 140 -29.18 -8.45 20.84
CA GLN A 140 -29.47 -8.30 22.26
C GLN A 140 -28.90 -6.98 22.79
N SER A 141 -29.76 -6.18 23.41
CA SER A 141 -29.36 -4.93 24.07
C SER A 141 -28.94 -5.16 25.50
N LEU A 142 -27.90 -4.46 25.93
CA LEU A 142 -27.34 -4.49 27.29
C LEU A 142 -27.24 -3.06 27.83
N ASN A 143 -27.49 -2.89 29.12
CA ASN A 143 -27.27 -1.64 29.82
C ASN A 143 -26.17 -1.87 30.86
N LEU A 144 -25.04 -1.21 30.70
CA LEU A 144 -23.85 -1.43 31.53
C LEU A 144 -23.65 -0.26 32.48
N ARG A 145 -23.35 -0.56 33.75
CA ARG A 145 -23.06 0.45 34.78
C ARG A 145 -21.58 0.39 35.17
N PRO A 146 -20.99 1.50 35.64
CA PRO A 146 -19.67 1.43 36.23
C PRO A 146 -19.72 0.50 37.44
N SER A 147 -18.73 -0.39 37.55
CA SER A 147 -18.64 -1.47 38.56
C SER A 147 -19.42 -2.77 38.30
N ASP A 148 -19.85 -3.08 37.07
CA ASP A 148 -20.39 -4.43 36.72
C ASP A 148 -19.41 -5.61 37.00
N GLY A 149 -18.19 -5.32 37.48
CA GLY A 149 -17.37 -6.21 38.30
C GLY A 149 -16.60 -7.31 37.54
N PRO A 150 -15.69 -8.03 38.21
CA PRO A 150 -14.84 -9.05 37.59
C PRO A 150 -15.57 -10.36 37.26
N ALA A 151 -16.87 -10.50 37.61
CA ALA A 151 -17.63 -11.74 37.46
C ALA A 151 -18.12 -11.99 36.01
N GLY A 152 -18.11 -10.96 35.18
CA GLY A 152 -18.60 -10.97 33.81
C GLY A 152 -20.14 -10.96 33.72
N ILE A 153 -20.66 -10.32 32.69
CA ILE A 153 -22.10 -10.13 32.49
C ILE A 153 -22.66 -11.33 31.72
N PRO A 154 -23.61 -12.10 32.29
CA PRO A 154 -24.15 -13.29 31.65
C PRO A 154 -25.08 -12.92 30.49
N ILE A 155 -24.90 -13.59 29.36
CA ILE A 155 -25.70 -13.46 28.14
C ILE A 155 -26.01 -14.87 27.65
N SER A 156 -27.20 -15.11 27.11
CA SER A 156 -27.59 -16.42 26.57
C SER A 156 -28.18 -16.25 25.18
N PHE A 157 -27.84 -17.15 24.27
CA PHE A 157 -28.30 -17.14 22.88
C PHE A 157 -28.58 -18.57 22.40
N ASP A 158 -29.70 -18.80 21.72
CA ASP A 158 -30.05 -20.11 21.19
C ASP A 158 -29.75 -20.19 19.69
N VAL A 159 -28.71 -20.92 19.33
CA VAL A 159 -28.37 -21.18 17.93
C VAL A 159 -29.36 -22.18 17.35
N LYS A 160 -30.03 -21.81 16.26
CA LYS A 160 -31.06 -22.64 15.61
C LYS A 160 -30.52 -23.58 14.54
N GLN A 161 -29.43 -23.21 13.88
CA GLN A 161 -28.86 -23.98 12.76
C GLN A 161 -27.33 -24.03 12.85
N PRO A 162 -26.69 -25.13 12.38
CA PRO A 162 -25.25 -25.16 12.19
C PRO A 162 -24.77 -24.10 11.20
N GLY A 163 -23.47 -23.80 11.24
CA GLY A 163 -22.80 -22.94 10.27
C GLY A 163 -22.03 -21.79 10.91
N LYS A 164 -21.62 -20.85 10.07
CA LYS A 164 -20.85 -19.67 10.48
C LYS A 164 -21.74 -18.67 11.21
N LEU A 165 -21.36 -18.31 12.43
CA LEU A 165 -22.01 -17.32 13.28
C LEU A 165 -21.04 -16.16 13.57
N ARG A 166 -21.47 -14.94 13.24
CA ARG A 166 -20.75 -13.70 13.61
C ARG A 166 -21.23 -13.25 14.99
N VAL A 167 -20.28 -12.93 15.87
CA VAL A 167 -20.55 -12.30 17.17
C VAL A 167 -19.96 -10.91 17.14
N ALA A 168 -20.76 -9.86 17.30
CA ALA A 168 -20.28 -8.48 17.30
C ALA A 168 -20.75 -7.71 18.54
N LEU A 169 -19.87 -6.89 19.10
CA LEU A 169 -20.13 -6.01 20.24
C LEU A 169 -20.02 -4.55 19.78
N LYS A 170 -21.07 -3.77 20.04
CA LYS A 170 -21.15 -2.34 19.68
C LYS A 170 -21.68 -1.51 20.85
N CYS A 171 -21.10 -0.34 21.08
CA CYS A 171 -21.68 0.66 21.97
C CYS A 171 -22.65 1.55 21.19
N LEU A 172 -23.82 1.79 21.78
CA LEU A 172 -24.89 2.64 21.24
C LEU A 172 -24.98 3.99 21.95
N THR A 173 -24.20 4.19 23.02
CA THR A 173 -24.09 5.50 23.67
C THR A 173 -23.16 6.41 22.85
N GLU A 174 -23.63 7.62 22.57
CA GLU A 174 -22.88 8.66 21.88
C GLU A 174 -22.74 9.90 22.79
N PRO A 175 -21.53 10.49 22.90
CA PRO A 175 -20.25 9.97 22.41
C PRO A 175 -19.87 8.65 23.09
N VAL A 176 -18.99 7.85 22.45
CA VAL A 176 -18.59 6.56 23.04
C VAL A 176 -17.82 6.77 24.35
N PRO A 177 -17.99 5.88 25.35
CA PRO A 177 -17.34 6.02 26.65
C PRO A 177 -15.84 5.72 26.55
N MET A 178 -15.03 6.75 26.28
CA MET A 178 -13.57 6.63 26.19
C MET A 178 -12.97 5.96 27.44
N GLU A 179 -11.81 5.32 27.28
CA GLU A 179 -11.13 4.55 28.35
C GLU A 179 -11.89 3.29 28.83
N THR A 180 -13.01 2.95 28.21
CA THR A 180 -13.64 1.63 28.40
C THR A 180 -12.72 0.53 27.88
N GLU A 181 -12.50 -0.50 28.69
CA GLU A 181 -11.70 -1.67 28.32
C GLU A 181 -12.60 -2.88 28.08
N ILE A 182 -12.59 -3.40 26.85
CA ILE A 182 -13.26 -4.65 26.49
C ILE A 182 -12.23 -5.75 26.57
N HIS A 183 -12.28 -6.59 27.60
CA HIS A 183 -11.28 -7.64 27.80
C HIS A 183 -11.57 -8.88 26.97
N ARG A 184 -12.76 -9.47 27.15
CA ARG A 184 -13.14 -10.73 26.48
C ARG A 184 -14.62 -11.07 26.60
N ILE A 185 -15.06 -12.01 25.77
CA ILE A 185 -16.33 -12.74 25.92
C ILE A 185 -15.98 -14.23 26.03
N GLU A 186 -16.37 -14.87 27.13
CA GLU A 186 -16.20 -16.32 27.31
C GLU A 186 -17.48 -17.02 26.87
N LEU A 187 -17.37 -17.98 25.95
CA LEU A 187 -18.48 -18.78 25.43
C LEU A 187 -18.39 -20.21 25.95
N SER A 188 -19.55 -20.78 26.27
CA SER A 188 -19.72 -22.18 26.69
C SER A 188 -21.12 -22.69 26.31
N GLY A 189 -21.38 -23.97 26.55
CA GLY A 189 -22.70 -24.56 26.36
C GLY A 189 -22.77 -25.63 25.28
N PRO A 190 -23.96 -26.25 25.09
CA PRO A 190 -24.15 -27.31 24.11
C PRO A 190 -23.69 -26.94 22.69
N ALA A 191 -23.96 -25.72 22.23
CA ALA A 191 -23.56 -25.27 20.89
C ALA A 191 -22.05 -25.00 20.74
N ILE A 192 -21.32 -24.84 21.85
CA ILE A 192 -19.88 -24.52 21.84
C ILE A 192 -18.99 -25.76 21.93
N ARG A 193 -19.51 -26.89 22.43
CA ARG A 193 -18.71 -28.11 22.69
C ARG A 193 -17.88 -28.54 21.48
N ASP A 194 -18.49 -28.54 20.30
CA ASP A 194 -17.86 -28.94 19.03
C ASP A 194 -17.67 -27.74 18.07
N ALA A 195 -17.81 -26.51 18.61
CA ALA A 195 -17.62 -25.30 17.82
C ALA A 195 -16.13 -25.02 17.57
N LYS A 196 -15.88 -24.22 16.54
CA LYS A 196 -14.53 -23.73 16.21
C LYS A 196 -14.53 -22.22 16.16
N LEU A 197 -13.56 -21.58 16.79
CA LEU A 197 -13.25 -20.18 16.55
C LEU A 197 -12.61 -20.06 15.16
N LEU A 198 -13.20 -19.28 14.27
CA LEU A 198 -12.65 -19.06 12.94
C LEU A 198 -11.49 -18.07 13.03
N ARG A 199 -10.34 -18.46 12.50
CA ARG A 199 -9.08 -17.72 12.62
C ARG A 199 -8.54 -17.35 11.25
N VAL A 200 -8.34 -16.07 11.00
CA VAL A 200 -7.53 -15.60 9.87
C VAL A 200 -6.52 -14.57 10.36
N ARG A 201 -5.52 -14.28 9.53
CA ARG A 201 -4.51 -13.27 9.85
C ARG A 201 -5.21 -11.93 10.11
N TRP A 202 -4.84 -11.23 11.20
CA TRP A 202 -5.50 -9.98 11.64
C TRP A 202 -5.61 -8.93 10.53
N ARG A 203 -4.63 -8.94 9.63
CA ARG A 203 -4.57 -8.22 8.37
C ARG A 203 -4.30 -9.24 7.29
N PRO A 204 -5.05 -9.22 6.19
CA PRO A 204 -4.87 -10.24 5.20
C PRO A 204 -3.52 -10.03 4.51
N SER A 205 -2.92 -11.13 4.04
CA SER A 205 -1.69 -11.05 3.25
C SER A 205 -1.93 -10.29 1.96
N ALA A 206 -0.91 -9.66 1.39
CA ALA A 206 -1.10 -9.00 0.10
C ALA A 206 -1.40 -10.04 -0.99
N VAL A 207 -2.36 -9.77 -1.87
CA VAL A 207 -2.55 -10.57 -3.09
C VAL A 207 -1.73 -9.92 -4.20
N HIS A 208 -0.83 -10.69 -4.82
CA HIS A 208 0.05 -10.22 -5.89
C HIS A 208 -0.39 -10.84 -7.22
N THR A 209 -0.62 -9.99 -8.22
CA THR A 209 -1.01 -10.40 -9.57
C THR A 209 0.09 -9.98 -10.53
N ARG A 210 0.52 -10.89 -11.40
CA ARG A 210 1.36 -10.55 -12.56
C ARG A 210 0.53 -10.52 -13.83
N PHE A 211 0.88 -9.58 -14.70
CA PHE A 211 0.29 -9.35 -16.00
C PHE A 211 1.38 -9.51 -17.05
N TYR A 212 1.05 -10.16 -18.17
CA TYR A 212 1.99 -10.47 -19.23
C TYR A 212 1.57 -9.81 -20.54
N ALA A 213 2.56 -9.26 -21.24
CA ALA A 213 2.40 -8.87 -22.62
C ALA A 213 2.24 -10.15 -23.46
N PRO A 214 1.24 -10.20 -24.36
CA PRO A 214 1.08 -11.38 -25.21
C PRO A 214 2.26 -11.47 -26.21
N PRO A 215 2.61 -12.67 -26.72
CA PRO A 215 3.80 -12.87 -27.55
C PRO A 215 3.87 -11.98 -28.81
N GLU A 216 2.73 -11.54 -29.33
CA GLU A 216 2.63 -10.65 -30.49
C GLU A 216 3.06 -9.21 -30.17
N CYS A 217 3.04 -8.81 -28.89
CA CYS A 217 3.50 -7.51 -28.43
C CYS A 217 5.03 -7.47 -28.35
N ARG A 218 5.66 -7.05 -29.45
CA ARG A 218 7.12 -6.94 -29.52
C ARG A 218 7.62 -5.71 -28.78
N GLN A 219 8.69 -5.89 -27.99
CA GLN A 219 9.41 -4.81 -27.28
C GLN A 219 8.46 -3.83 -26.56
N PRO A 220 7.63 -4.31 -25.62
CA PRO A 220 6.67 -3.46 -24.93
C PRO A 220 7.39 -2.42 -24.07
N THR A 221 7.31 -1.13 -24.38
CA THR A 221 7.98 -0.06 -23.61
C THR A 221 7.04 0.71 -22.70
N MET A 222 5.73 0.47 -22.82
CA MET A 222 4.71 1.13 -22.02
C MET A 222 3.58 0.17 -21.65
N TRP A 223 3.05 0.40 -20.46
CA TRP A 223 1.98 -0.36 -19.82
C TRP A 223 0.94 0.63 -19.30
N VAL A 224 -0.32 0.48 -19.71
CA VAL A 224 -1.46 1.21 -19.16
C VAL A 224 -2.31 0.25 -18.34
N PHE A 225 -2.79 0.71 -17.20
CA PHE A 225 -3.47 -0.12 -16.23
C PHE A 225 -4.57 0.64 -15.52
N GLU A 226 -5.71 -0.03 -15.35
CA GLU A 226 -6.88 0.46 -14.64
C GLU A 226 -7.16 -0.45 -13.44
N THR A 227 -7.44 0.14 -12.29
CA THR A 227 -7.87 -0.57 -11.07
C THR A 227 -9.14 0.05 -10.52
N GLU A 228 -10.09 -0.80 -10.17
CA GLU A 228 -11.26 -0.46 -9.37
C GLU A 228 -11.28 -1.32 -8.09
N CYS A 229 -11.75 -0.73 -6.99
CA CYS A 229 -11.99 -1.44 -5.75
C CYS A 229 -13.48 -1.77 -5.67
N VAL A 230 -13.80 -3.06 -5.80
CA VAL A 230 -15.20 -3.54 -5.87
C VAL A 230 -15.84 -3.53 -4.50
N THR A 231 -15.07 -3.84 -3.46
CA THR A 231 -15.55 -3.81 -2.07
C THR A 231 -15.30 -2.42 -1.48
N PRO A 232 -16.29 -1.81 -0.78
CA PRO A 232 -16.18 -0.46 -0.20
C PRO A 232 -15.32 -0.46 1.07
N VAL A 233 -14.02 -0.73 0.92
CA VAL A 233 -13.07 -0.89 2.03
C VAL A 233 -11.69 -0.36 1.64
N SER A 234 -10.91 0.04 2.64
CA SER A 234 -9.58 0.60 2.41
C SER A 234 -8.60 -0.44 1.88
N SER A 235 -7.80 -0.06 0.88
CA SER A 235 -6.67 -0.84 0.36
C SER A 235 -5.61 0.04 -0.28
N TYR A 236 -4.34 -0.39 -0.26
CA TYR A 236 -3.29 0.18 -1.11
C TYR A 236 -3.08 -0.75 -2.31
N SER A 237 -3.22 -0.20 -3.51
CA SER A 237 -3.32 -1.01 -4.75
C SER A 237 -2.42 -0.49 -5.88
N PRO A 238 -1.08 -0.53 -5.75
CA PRO A 238 -0.17 -0.02 -6.77
C PRO A 238 0.18 -1.06 -7.85
N ILE A 239 0.81 -0.58 -8.92
CA ILE A 239 1.65 -1.42 -9.78
C ILE A 239 3.07 -1.52 -9.20
N THR A 240 3.71 -2.67 -9.41
CA THR A 240 5.12 -2.88 -9.08
C THR A 240 6.00 -2.41 -10.24
N THR A 241 7.06 -1.67 -9.94
CA THR A 241 8.04 -1.20 -10.92
C THR A 241 9.44 -1.71 -10.56
N PRO A 242 10.42 -1.68 -11.49
CA PRO A 242 11.80 -2.08 -11.20
C PRO A 242 12.50 -1.25 -10.09
N PHE A 243 11.94 -0.09 -9.72
CA PHE A 243 12.47 0.83 -8.71
C PHE A 243 11.63 0.92 -7.43
N GLY A 244 10.48 0.26 -7.36
CA GLY A 244 9.55 0.37 -6.24
C GLY A 244 8.10 0.18 -6.67
N TYR A 245 7.25 1.16 -6.34
CA TYR A 245 5.82 1.11 -6.60
C TYR A 245 5.32 2.41 -7.23
N PHE A 246 4.31 2.29 -8.10
CA PHE A 246 3.54 3.40 -8.63
C PHE A 246 2.04 3.15 -8.41
N GLY A 247 1.35 4.04 -7.68
CA GLY A 247 -0.07 3.85 -7.40
C GLY A 247 -0.58 4.55 -6.16
N THR A 248 -1.87 4.37 -5.88
CA THR A 248 -2.59 5.08 -4.80
C THR A 248 -3.38 4.12 -3.91
N SER A 249 -3.99 4.68 -2.86
CA SER A 249 -4.87 3.96 -1.95
C SER A 249 -6.34 4.24 -2.26
N PHE A 250 -7.17 3.24 -2.07
CA PHE A 250 -8.61 3.36 -1.98
C PHE A 250 -9.00 3.45 -0.50
N VAL A 251 -9.99 4.28 -0.20
CA VAL A 251 -10.69 4.37 1.08
C VAL A 251 -12.16 4.27 0.76
N ASP A 252 -12.86 3.34 1.40
CA ASP A 252 -14.28 3.06 1.11
C ASP A 252 -14.52 2.77 -0.39
N GLY A 253 -13.60 2.01 -1.01
CA GLY A 253 -13.67 1.66 -2.43
C GLY A 253 -13.31 2.78 -3.41
N LYS A 254 -12.97 3.99 -2.94
CA LYS A 254 -12.70 5.16 -3.80
C LYS A 254 -11.34 5.80 -3.53
N ILE A 255 -10.81 6.53 -4.50
CA ILE A 255 -9.64 7.39 -4.30
C ILE A 255 -10.11 8.66 -3.56
N PRO A 256 -9.57 8.96 -2.36
CA PRO A 256 -9.97 10.13 -1.59
C PRO A 256 -9.72 11.46 -2.30
N ARG A 257 -10.47 12.49 -1.91
CA ARG A 257 -10.20 13.88 -2.30
C ARG A 257 -8.80 14.30 -1.88
N GLY A 258 -8.08 14.96 -2.79
CA GLY A 258 -6.72 15.42 -2.54
C GLY A 258 -5.69 14.28 -2.47
N ALA A 259 -6.05 13.04 -2.80
CA ALA A 259 -5.11 11.93 -2.77
C ALA A 259 -3.98 12.13 -3.79
N SER A 260 -2.79 11.66 -3.40
CA SER A 260 -1.60 11.61 -4.24
C SER A 260 -1.29 10.16 -4.66
N TYR A 261 -0.36 10.02 -5.59
CA TYR A 261 0.20 8.73 -5.97
C TYR A 261 1.56 8.56 -5.31
N ASN A 262 1.87 7.33 -4.94
CA ASN A 262 3.23 6.95 -4.62
C ASN A 262 3.99 6.76 -5.94
N PHE A 263 5.16 7.39 -6.09
CA PHE A 263 6.19 7.07 -7.08
C PHE A 263 7.51 7.12 -6.31
N SER A 264 7.91 5.99 -5.73
CA SER A 264 9.05 5.92 -4.81
C SER A 264 10.22 5.25 -5.50
N MET A 265 11.25 6.02 -5.83
CA MET A 265 12.50 5.50 -6.36
C MET A 265 13.47 5.20 -5.22
N TRP A 266 13.70 3.91 -4.97
CA TRP A 266 14.57 3.46 -3.88
C TRP A 266 16.04 3.60 -4.23
N ALA A 267 16.80 4.20 -3.32
CA ALA A 267 18.25 4.34 -3.40
C ALA A 267 18.96 3.31 -2.50
N ALA A 268 18.50 3.15 -1.25
CA ALA A 268 19.11 2.28 -0.26
C ALA A 268 18.06 1.60 0.61
N ASP A 269 18.38 0.41 1.13
CA ASP A 269 17.54 -0.28 2.10
C ASP A 269 17.66 0.34 3.51
N ARG A 270 16.76 -0.07 4.42
CA ARG A 270 16.71 0.45 5.81
C ARG A 270 17.99 0.22 6.63
N LYS A 271 18.77 -0.81 6.31
CA LYS A 271 19.97 -1.21 7.04
C LYS A 271 21.26 -0.63 6.44
N ALA A 272 21.17 0.12 5.34
CA ALA A 272 22.32 0.79 4.76
C ALA A 272 22.96 1.73 5.78
N ALA A 273 24.27 1.59 5.98
CA ALA A 273 25.04 2.46 6.86
C ALA A 273 25.42 3.78 6.16
N GLU A 274 25.54 3.77 4.84
CA GLU A 274 25.95 4.90 4.02
C GLU A 274 25.07 5.01 2.77
N ALA A 275 24.92 6.22 2.25
CA ALA A 275 24.22 6.45 1.00
C ALA A 275 25.06 5.94 -0.20
N PRO A 276 24.43 5.36 -1.24
CA PRO A 276 25.12 4.91 -2.45
C PRO A 276 25.95 6.02 -3.10
N LEU A 277 26.93 5.65 -3.94
CA LEU A 277 27.65 6.60 -4.78
C LEU A 277 26.68 7.45 -5.62
N LEU A 278 27.04 8.71 -5.87
CA LEU A 278 26.14 9.69 -6.47
C LEU A 278 25.67 9.27 -7.87
N GLU A 279 26.55 8.72 -8.69
CA GLU A 279 26.25 8.17 -10.01
C GLU A 279 25.33 6.93 -9.97
N SER A 280 25.23 6.28 -8.81
CA SER A 280 24.33 5.14 -8.57
C SER A 280 22.96 5.56 -8.03
N MET A 281 22.80 6.83 -7.66
CA MET A 281 21.56 7.34 -7.09
C MET A 281 20.45 7.44 -8.15
N PRO A 282 19.20 7.09 -7.80
CA PRO A 282 18.06 7.45 -8.64
C PRO A 282 17.89 8.97 -8.70
N GLN A 283 17.29 9.46 -9.77
CA GLN A 283 16.99 10.88 -10.00
C GLN A 283 15.49 11.07 -10.24
N LEU A 284 14.94 12.19 -9.76
CA LEU A 284 13.64 12.68 -10.19
C LEU A 284 13.87 13.82 -11.18
N LEU A 285 13.35 13.66 -12.39
CA LEU A 285 13.64 14.53 -13.53
C LEU A 285 12.51 15.52 -13.80
N ALA A 286 11.26 15.10 -13.74
CA ALA A 286 10.14 15.96 -14.13
C ALA A 286 8.82 15.58 -13.46
N THR A 287 7.87 16.51 -13.47
CA THR A 287 6.47 16.31 -13.11
C THR A 287 5.61 17.32 -13.86
N GLY A 288 4.42 16.91 -14.30
CA GLY A 288 3.40 17.76 -14.89
C GLY A 288 2.47 18.41 -13.86
N ILE A 289 2.87 18.44 -12.59
CA ILE A 289 2.11 19.02 -11.48
C ILE A 289 2.90 20.21 -10.93
N PRO A 290 2.50 21.46 -11.25
CA PRO A 290 3.27 22.65 -10.90
C PRO A 290 3.57 22.78 -9.40
N ASP A 291 2.65 22.36 -8.54
CA ASP A 291 2.76 22.50 -7.09
C ASP A 291 3.49 21.33 -6.40
N ALA A 292 3.85 20.29 -7.14
CA ALA A 292 4.55 19.14 -6.58
C ALA A 292 5.97 19.51 -6.13
N ARG A 293 6.49 18.82 -5.11
CA ARG A 293 7.86 19.02 -4.64
C ARG A 293 8.70 17.76 -4.80
N PHE A 294 9.88 17.93 -5.38
CA PHE A 294 10.92 16.91 -5.45
C PHE A 294 11.47 16.69 -4.03
N SER A 295 11.40 15.46 -3.52
CA SER A 295 11.69 15.17 -2.11
C SER A 295 12.23 13.74 -1.94
N SER A 296 12.35 13.32 -0.67
CA SER A 296 12.86 12.01 -0.26
C SER A 296 11.98 11.31 0.80
N PHE A 297 12.32 10.06 1.09
CA PHE A 297 11.79 9.26 2.19
C PHE A 297 12.92 8.45 2.86
N GLY A 298 12.73 8.04 4.14
CA GLY A 298 13.77 7.32 4.91
C GLY A 298 13.30 6.22 5.89
N HIS A 299 12.01 6.15 6.23
CA HIS A 299 11.48 5.23 7.26
C HIS A 299 11.64 3.71 6.99
N GLU A 300 11.54 3.27 5.73
CA GLU A 300 11.65 1.86 5.32
C GLU A 300 12.90 1.59 4.47
N GLY A 301 13.79 2.58 4.39
CA GLY A 301 14.86 2.71 3.40
C GLY A 301 14.86 4.12 2.85
N THR A 302 15.91 4.47 2.12
CA THR A 302 16.13 5.83 1.62
C THR A 302 15.88 5.90 0.11
N GLY A 303 15.19 6.93 -0.34
CA GLY A 303 14.92 7.14 -1.76
C GLY A 303 14.29 8.49 -2.07
N LEU A 304 13.90 8.67 -3.33
CA LEU A 304 13.29 9.89 -3.85
C LEU A 304 11.80 9.68 -4.15
N LYS A 305 11.00 10.71 -3.91
CA LYS A 305 9.58 10.75 -4.32
C LYS A 305 9.08 12.18 -4.44
N LEU A 306 7.94 12.35 -5.12
CA LEU A 306 7.21 13.61 -5.10
C LEU A 306 6.40 13.76 -3.80
N ARG A 307 6.24 15.00 -3.35
CA ARG A 307 5.31 15.44 -2.30
C ARG A 307 4.33 16.45 -2.90
N ASP A 308 3.18 16.61 -2.25
CA ASP A 308 2.19 17.63 -2.61
C ASP A 308 1.66 17.51 -4.05
N ALA A 309 1.84 16.34 -4.67
CA ALA A 309 1.45 16.03 -6.03
C ALA A 309 0.01 15.51 -6.07
N VAL A 310 -0.97 16.42 -6.00
CA VAL A 310 -2.39 16.08 -6.03
C VAL A 310 -2.86 15.91 -7.47
N VAL A 311 -3.42 14.74 -7.79
CA VAL A 311 -3.98 14.46 -9.14
C VAL A 311 -5.50 14.56 -9.16
N TYR A 312 -6.16 14.16 -8.06
CA TYR A 312 -7.61 14.14 -7.93
C TYR A 312 -8.09 15.05 -6.78
N PRO A 313 -8.22 16.36 -7.01
CA PRO A 313 -8.81 17.26 -6.00
C PRO A 313 -10.21 16.80 -5.56
N GLY A 314 -11.02 16.28 -6.50
CA GLY A 314 -12.37 15.77 -6.27
C GLY A 314 -12.48 14.32 -5.81
N GLY A 315 -11.36 13.58 -5.75
CA GLY A 315 -11.37 12.12 -5.63
C GLY A 315 -11.66 11.44 -6.97
N ALA A 316 -11.69 10.10 -7.00
CA ALA A 316 -12.02 9.32 -8.19
C ALA A 316 -12.48 7.91 -7.81
N ASP A 317 -13.24 7.25 -8.69
CA ASP A 317 -13.72 5.89 -8.46
C ASP A 317 -12.72 4.82 -8.89
N ARG A 318 -11.80 5.15 -9.80
CA ARG A 318 -10.81 4.23 -10.36
C ARG A 318 -9.45 4.88 -10.52
N ALA A 319 -8.40 4.05 -10.41
CA ALA A 319 -7.03 4.45 -10.66
C ALA A 319 -6.64 4.05 -12.09
N ILE A 320 -6.42 5.02 -12.98
CA ILE A 320 -5.94 4.79 -14.35
C ILE A 320 -4.52 5.35 -14.46
N GLN A 321 -3.56 4.48 -14.74
CA GLN A 321 -2.13 4.79 -14.71
C GLN A 321 -1.44 4.32 -15.98
N ALA A 322 -0.43 5.06 -16.44
CA ALA A 322 0.49 4.60 -17.46
C ALA A 322 1.92 4.60 -16.91
N PHE A 323 2.69 3.60 -17.31
CA PHE A 323 4.08 3.44 -16.98
C PHE A 323 4.87 3.19 -18.26
N ARG A 324 5.77 4.11 -18.60
CA ARG A 324 6.64 4.01 -19.78
C ARG A 324 8.09 3.97 -19.35
N VAL A 325 8.90 3.21 -20.07
CA VAL A 325 10.35 3.12 -19.84
C VAL A 325 11.11 3.40 -21.15
N THR A 326 12.22 4.11 -21.03
CA THR A 326 13.23 4.28 -22.08
C THR A 326 14.61 3.99 -21.50
N ALA A 327 15.60 3.81 -22.37
CA ALA A 327 16.99 3.64 -21.96
C ALA A 327 17.90 4.56 -22.79
N GLN A 328 18.91 5.13 -22.14
CA GLN A 328 20.02 5.82 -22.77
C GLN A 328 21.31 5.30 -22.15
N GLY A 329 22.07 4.52 -22.92
CA GLY A 329 23.20 3.76 -22.40
C GLY A 329 22.77 2.86 -21.23
N ASP A 330 23.41 3.04 -20.08
CA ASP A 330 23.17 2.23 -18.88
C ASP A 330 22.14 2.83 -17.92
N VAL A 331 21.44 3.90 -18.33
CA VAL A 331 20.42 4.57 -17.51
C VAL A 331 19.03 4.28 -18.07
N PHE A 332 18.15 3.79 -17.21
CA PHE A 332 16.73 3.65 -17.52
C PHE A 332 15.95 4.84 -16.99
N THR A 333 15.10 5.41 -17.83
CA THR A 333 14.20 6.50 -17.47
C THR A 333 12.77 6.02 -17.51
N TYR A 334 12.05 6.29 -16.44
CA TYR A 334 10.69 5.84 -16.22
C TYR A 334 9.76 7.03 -16.11
N TYR A 335 8.61 6.93 -16.76
CA TYR A 335 7.60 7.96 -16.82
C TYR A 335 6.30 7.37 -16.26
N GLY A 336 5.81 7.94 -15.17
CA GLY A 336 4.52 7.63 -14.57
C GLY A 336 3.50 8.69 -14.95
N TYR A 337 2.35 8.26 -15.46
CA TYR A 337 1.22 9.12 -15.79
C TYR A 337 -0.03 8.63 -15.06
N VAL A 338 -0.93 9.56 -14.78
CA VAL A 338 -2.26 9.27 -14.24
C VAL A 338 -3.29 9.93 -15.16
N TYR A 339 -4.33 9.20 -15.52
CA TYR A 339 -5.41 9.76 -16.33
C TYR A 339 -6.43 10.43 -15.41
N ASN A 340 -6.54 11.75 -15.53
CA ASN A 340 -7.54 12.51 -14.82
C ASN A 340 -8.83 12.50 -15.65
N GLU A 341 -9.85 11.81 -15.15
CA GLU A 341 -11.13 11.64 -15.84
C GLU A 341 -11.92 12.94 -15.90
N ASP A 342 -11.92 13.76 -14.85
CA ASP A 342 -12.61 15.05 -14.87
C ASP A 342 -12.06 15.97 -15.98
N GLN A 343 -10.75 15.88 -16.24
CA GLN A 343 -10.05 16.65 -17.27
C GLN A 343 -9.93 15.90 -18.60
N GLN A 344 -10.37 14.64 -18.67
CA GLN A 344 -10.25 13.74 -19.82
C GLN A 344 -8.85 13.72 -20.45
N ARG A 345 -7.78 13.74 -19.63
CA ARG A 345 -6.39 13.81 -20.11
C ARG A 345 -5.41 13.07 -19.21
N TRP A 346 -4.30 12.65 -19.80
CA TRP A 346 -3.13 12.18 -19.07
C TRP A 346 -2.39 13.33 -18.42
N VAL A 347 -2.03 13.14 -17.15
CA VAL A 347 -1.16 14.02 -16.39
C VAL A 347 0.15 13.29 -16.13
N LEU A 348 1.27 13.89 -16.51
CA LEU A 348 2.59 13.37 -16.17
C LEU A 348 2.77 13.48 -14.65
N PHE A 349 2.73 12.37 -13.94
CA PHE A 349 2.89 12.38 -12.48
C PHE A 349 4.36 12.59 -12.12
N ALA A 350 5.23 11.72 -12.62
CA ALA A 350 6.66 11.77 -12.33
C ALA A 350 7.48 11.19 -13.48
N VAL A 351 8.67 11.76 -13.68
CA VAL A 351 9.75 11.14 -14.43
C VAL A 351 10.90 10.93 -13.48
N GLY A 352 11.49 9.74 -13.51
CA GLY A 352 12.71 9.49 -12.80
C GLY A 352 13.60 8.47 -13.50
N SER A 353 14.89 8.51 -13.20
CA SER A 353 15.87 7.64 -13.83
C SER A 353 16.74 6.94 -12.80
N GLN A 354 17.28 5.78 -13.15
CA GLN A 354 18.29 5.09 -12.35
C GLN A 354 19.18 4.25 -13.27
N PRO A 355 20.45 3.99 -12.89
CA PRO A 355 21.29 3.05 -13.60
C PRO A 355 20.71 1.63 -13.63
N LYS A 356 21.01 0.88 -14.69
CA LYS A 356 20.59 -0.51 -14.83
C LYS A 356 21.17 -1.33 -13.67
N LYS A 357 20.31 -2.07 -12.97
CA LYS A 357 20.74 -2.94 -11.86
C LYS A 357 21.37 -4.26 -12.32
N ARG A 358 21.16 -4.63 -13.59
CA ARG A 358 21.67 -5.87 -14.18
C ARG A 358 22.16 -5.60 -15.60
N ALA A 359 23.27 -6.21 -15.99
CA ALA A 359 23.87 -6.01 -17.31
C ALA A 359 22.94 -6.39 -18.48
N ARG A 360 22.09 -7.42 -18.29
CA ARG A 360 21.11 -7.92 -19.28
C ARG A 360 19.70 -7.33 -19.10
N ALA A 361 19.53 -6.31 -18.25
CA ALA A 361 18.23 -5.67 -18.13
C ALA A 361 17.94 -4.93 -19.44
N GLU A 362 16.74 -5.13 -19.97
CA GLU A 362 16.22 -4.43 -21.15
C GLU A 362 15.08 -3.50 -20.73
N PRO A 363 14.85 -2.38 -21.44
CA PRO A 363 13.75 -1.46 -21.17
C PRO A 363 12.41 -2.00 -21.73
N PHE A 364 12.16 -3.31 -21.59
CA PHE A 364 10.95 -3.96 -22.08
C PHE A 364 10.12 -4.51 -20.91
N LEU A 365 8.85 -4.12 -20.88
CA LEU A 365 7.85 -4.50 -19.89
C LEU A 365 7.12 -5.78 -20.34
N THR A 366 7.85 -6.89 -20.53
CA THR A 366 7.24 -8.17 -20.95
C THR A 366 6.31 -8.75 -19.88
N SER A 367 6.52 -8.36 -18.63
CA SER A 367 5.58 -8.58 -17.54
C SER A 367 5.62 -7.43 -16.54
N THR A 368 4.49 -7.15 -15.91
CA THR A 368 4.35 -6.17 -14.83
C THR A 368 3.57 -6.81 -13.68
N GLY A 369 3.77 -6.30 -12.47
CA GLY A 369 3.06 -6.76 -11.29
C GLY A 369 2.16 -5.68 -10.72
N SER A 370 1.21 -6.10 -9.90
CA SER A 370 0.41 -5.25 -9.02
C SER A 370 0.04 -6.05 -7.78
N PHE A 371 -0.28 -5.37 -6.69
CA PHE A 371 -0.79 -6.04 -5.50
C PHE A 371 -1.89 -5.22 -4.83
N CYS A 372 -2.66 -5.87 -3.96
CA CYS A 372 -3.57 -5.21 -3.03
C CYS A 372 -3.14 -5.57 -1.61
N GLU A 373 -2.89 -4.56 -0.80
CA GLU A 373 -2.52 -4.72 0.61
C GLU A 373 -3.25 -3.74 1.52
N ILE A 374 -3.11 -3.99 2.82
CA ILE A 374 -3.61 -3.12 3.88
C ILE A 374 -2.35 -2.63 4.63
N PRO A 375 -2.08 -1.32 4.68
CA PRO A 375 -0.98 -0.78 5.49
C PRO A 375 -1.39 -0.67 6.96
N GLY A 376 -0.43 -0.49 7.88
CA GLY A 376 -0.69 -0.21 9.31
C GLY A 376 -0.47 -1.40 10.26
N PRO A 377 -0.27 -1.16 11.57
CA PRO A 377 0.05 -2.17 12.59
C PRO A 377 -1.18 -2.86 13.22
N PRO A 378 -1.01 -4.05 13.83
CA PRO A 378 -2.11 -4.85 14.40
C PRO A 378 -2.93 -4.14 15.47
N ARG A 379 -2.32 -3.24 16.24
CA ARG A 379 -3.01 -2.50 17.29
C ARG A 379 -4.08 -1.54 16.80
N VAL A 380 -4.01 -1.03 15.56
CA VAL A 380 -4.92 0.05 15.07
C VAL A 380 -5.88 -0.38 13.98
N GLN A 381 -5.67 -1.53 13.36
CA GLN A 381 -6.51 -2.01 12.26
C GLN A 381 -6.52 -3.54 12.24
N ARG A 382 -7.69 -4.16 12.42
CA ARG A 382 -7.86 -5.62 12.40
C ARG A 382 -9.05 -5.96 11.52
N THR A 383 -8.82 -6.06 10.22
CA THR A 383 -9.87 -6.18 9.18
C THR A 383 -9.61 -7.34 8.21
N GLY A 384 -8.90 -8.38 8.67
CA GLY A 384 -8.59 -9.58 7.88
C GLY A 384 -9.79 -10.48 7.59
N ASP A 385 -10.83 -10.37 8.39
CA ASP A 385 -12.16 -10.94 8.20
C ASP A 385 -12.94 -10.32 7.02
N VAL A 386 -12.54 -9.13 6.56
CA VAL A 386 -13.18 -8.46 5.44
C VAL A 386 -12.45 -8.78 4.14
N GLN A 387 -13.17 -9.40 3.19
CA GLN A 387 -12.66 -9.65 1.85
C GLN A 387 -12.54 -8.34 1.08
N ARG A 388 -11.41 -8.14 0.42
CA ARG A 388 -11.16 -7.03 -0.50
C ARG A 388 -11.10 -7.57 -1.90
N VAL A 389 -12.08 -7.21 -2.71
CA VAL A 389 -12.11 -7.55 -4.13
C VAL A 389 -11.72 -6.33 -4.94
N ILE A 390 -10.80 -6.53 -5.87
CA ILE A 390 -10.30 -5.53 -6.80
C ILE A 390 -10.37 -6.08 -8.21
N ARG A 391 -10.70 -5.23 -9.16
CA ARG A 391 -10.68 -5.57 -10.58
C ARG A 391 -9.69 -4.71 -11.31
N ARG A 392 -9.01 -5.35 -12.25
CA ARG A 392 -7.86 -4.82 -12.96
C ARG A 392 -7.89 -5.18 -14.41
N ARG A 393 -7.50 -4.25 -15.27
CA ARG A 393 -7.26 -4.50 -16.69
C ARG A 393 -6.10 -3.63 -17.15
N GLY A 394 -5.45 -4.04 -18.22
CA GLY A 394 -4.33 -3.27 -18.75
C GLY A 394 -3.95 -3.63 -20.16
N TRP A 395 -3.08 -2.81 -20.73
CA TRP A 395 -2.62 -2.91 -22.11
C TRP A 395 -1.14 -2.58 -22.22
N PHE A 396 -0.42 -3.35 -23.02
CA PHE A 396 0.96 -3.12 -23.39
C PHE A 396 1.03 -2.40 -24.73
N TYR A 397 1.94 -1.45 -24.87
CA TYR A 397 2.19 -0.73 -26.11
C TYR A 397 3.45 -1.28 -26.77
N GLY A 398 3.27 -1.94 -27.92
CA GLY A 398 4.36 -2.54 -28.67
C GLY A 398 5.16 -1.53 -29.49
N SER A 399 6.34 -1.95 -29.97
CA SER A 399 7.17 -1.16 -30.89
C SER A 399 6.46 -0.85 -32.22
N ASP A 400 5.43 -1.62 -32.57
CA ASP A 400 4.56 -1.41 -33.73
C ASP A 400 3.48 -0.34 -33.51
N ARG A 401 3.50 0.33 -32.35
CA ARG A 401 2.57 1.40 -31.96
C ARG A 401 1.13 0.91 -31.79
N ARG A 402 0.93 -0.34 -31.37
CA ARG A 402 -0.38 -0.92 -31.08
C ARG A 402 -0.54 -1.30 -29.61
N TRP A 403 -1.78 -1.26 -29.14
CA TRP A 403 -2.18 -1.71 -27.81
C TRP A 403 -2.52 -3.20 -27.81
N TYR A 404 -1.99 -3.92 -26.82
CA TYR A 404 -2.19 -5.34 -26.62
C TYR A 404 -2.75 -5.60 -25.22
N PRO A 405 -3.92 -6.25 -25.07
CA PRO A 405 -4.50 -6.50 -23.76
C PRO A 405 -3.63 -7.43 -22.93
N ALA A 406 -3.57 -7.15 -21.64
CA ALA A 406 -2.88 -7.98 -20.67
C ALA A 406 -3.51 -9.37 -20.53
N SER A 407 -2.68 -10.34 -20.15
CA SER A 407 -3.10 -11.67 -19.76
C SER A 407 -2.50 -12.06 -18.42
N LEU A 408 -3.11 -13.05 -17.75
CA LEU A 408 -2.49 -13.75 -16.63
C LEU A 408 -1.38 -14.68 -17.16
N PRO A 409 -0.41 -15.07 -16.31
CA PRO A 409 0.62 -16.01 -16.72
C PRO A 409 0.03 -17.31 -17.27
N SER A 410 0.69 -17.90 -18.27
CA SER A 410 0.27 -19.21 -18.80
C SER A 410 0.32 -20.30 -17.72
N PRO A 411 -0.41 -21.42 -17.88
CA PRO A 411 -0.34 -22.55 -16.94
C PRO A 411 1.10 -23.03 -16.68
N ALA A 412 1.96 -23.00 -17.71
CA ALA A 412 3.37 -23.34 -17.57
C ALA A 412 4.14 -22.35 -16.68
N GLU A 413 3.87 -21.05 -16.78
CA GLU A 413 4.47 -20.03 -15.91
C GLU A 413 3.94 -20.11 -14.47
N GLN A 414 2.64 -20.37 -14.30
CA GLN A 414 2.02 -20.59 -12.99
C GLN A 414 2.67 -21.77 -12.25
N GLY A 415 2.95 -22.87 -12.96
CA GLY A 415 3.61 -24.06 -12.43
C GLY A 415 5.07 -23.84 -11.97
N LYS A 416 5.71 -22.73 -12.35
CA LYS A 416 7.09 -22.41 -11.94
C LYS A 416 7.17 -21.70 -10.60
N THR A 417 6.05 -21.18 -10.08
CA THR A 417 6.01 -20.41 -8.83
C THR A 417 6.43 -21.26 -7.63
N ARG A 418 7.00 -20.61 -6.60
CA ARG A 418 7.35 -21.29 -5.34
C ARG A 418 6.15 -22.02 -4.74
N ARG A 419 4.99 -21.37 -4.79
CA ARG A 419 3.75 -21.91 -4.23
C ARG A 419 3.29 -23.16 -4.97
N ALA A 420 3.24 -23.14 -6.30
CA ALA A 420 2.88 -24.32 -7.10
C ALA A 420 3.80 -25.53 -6.83
N ARG A 421 5.11 -25.28 -6.61
CA ARG A 421 6.05 -26.34 -6.22
C ARG A 421 5.75 -26.91 -4.83
N GLN A 422 5.41 -26.05 -3.87
CA GLN A 422 5.04 -26.47 -2.52
C GLN A 422 3.74 -27.28 -2.51
N ASP A 423 2.73 -26.85 -3.27
CA ASP A 423 1.45 -27.55 -3.40
C ASP A 423 1.63 -28.92 -4.06
N ARG A 424 2.45 -29.01 -5.12
CA ARG A 424 2.80 -30.30 -5.74
C ARG A 424 3.50 -31.24 -4.76
N ALA A 425 4.48 -30.75 -4.01
CA ALA A 425 5.19 -31.55 -3.02
C ALA A 425 4.26 -32.02 -1.88
N ALA A 426 3.26 -31.23 -1.50
CA ALA A 426 2.23 -31.65 -0.53
C ALA A 426 1.39 -32.80 -1.09
N LEU A 427 0.91 -32.68 -2.32
CA LEU A 427 0.14 -33.74 -2.99
C LEU A 427 0.95 -35.04 -3.13
N GLU A 428 2.24 -34.95 -3.45
CA GLU A 428 3.14 -36.12 -3.52
C GLU A 428 3.30 -36.83 -2.17
N ARG A 429 3.08 -36.13 -1.04
CA ARG A 429 3.05 -36.71 0.31
C ARG A 429 1.66 -37.17 0.75
N GLY A 430 0.64 -37.07 -0.11
CA GLY A 430 -0.76 -37.35 0.25
C GLY A 430 -1.41 -36.25 1.10
N GLU A 431 -0.79 -35.08 1.20
CA GLU A 431 -1.30 -33.92 1.93
C GLU A 431 -2.12 -33.01 1.01
N GLN A 432 -3.05 -32.24 1.58
CA GLN A 432 -3.81 -31.22 0.84
C GLN A 432 -3.01 -29.91 0.71
N PRO A 433 -3.00 -29.25 -0.47
CA PRO A 433 -2.43 -27.91 -0.64
C PRO A 433 -3.07 -26.89 0.30
N VAL A 434 -2.30 -25.99 0.90
CA VAL A 434 -2.83 -25.02 1.89
C VAL A 434 -3.90 -24.12 1.28
N ALA A 435 -5.11 -24.07 1.83
CA ALA A 435 -6.09 -23.07 1.38
C ALA A 435 -5.71 -21.66 1.88
N LEU A 436 -5.90 -20.63 1.05
CA LEU A 436 -5.62 -19.23 1.40
C LEU A 436 -6.88 -18.37 1.21
N ASN A 437 -7.04 -17.33 2.02
CA ASN A 437 -8.07 -16.30 1.82
C ASN A 437 -7.66 -15.30 0.71
N GLN A 438 -7.21 -15.83 -0.43
CA GLN A 438 -6.74 -15.08 -1.58
C GLN A 438 -7.07 -15.80 -2.88
N TYR A 439 -7.42 -15.07 -3.92
CA TYR A 439 -7.55 -15.62 -5.27
C TYR A 439 -7.23 -14.58 -6.35
N THR A 440 -6.98 -15.07 -7.56
CA THR A 440 -6.92 -14.28 -8.80
C THR A 440 -7.62 -15.09 -9.89
N ARG A 441 -8.42 -14.42 -10.73
CA ARG A 441 -9.15 -15.05 -11.83
C ARG A 441 -9.44 -14.07 -12.95
N TYR A 442 -9.80 -14.60 -14.12
CA TYR A 442 -10.44 -13.79 -15.15
C TYR A 442 -11.87 -13.47 -14.70
N ALA A 443 -12.31 -12.22 -14.83
CA ALA A 443 -13.70 -11.86 -14.57
C ALA A 443 -14.59 -12.29 -15.74
N ASP A 444 -15.91 -12.38 -15.51
CA ASP A 444 -16.88 -12.81 -16.53
C ASP A 444 -16.81 -11.97 -17.81
N ASN A 445 -16.54 -10.68 -17.66
CA ASN A 445 -16.39 -9.72 -18.76
C ASN A 445 -14.93 -9.55 -19.24
N TYR A 446 -14.02 -10.49 -18.94
CA TYR A 446 -12.65 -10.44 -19.46
C TYR A 446 -12.59 -10.35 -21.00
N ARG A 447 -13.45 -11.11 -21.69
CA ARG A 447 -13.44 -11.17 -23.16
C ARG A 447 -13.98 -9.91 -23.83
N THR A 448 -14.79 -9.12 -23.13
CA THR A 448 -15.38 -7.88 -23.64
C THR A 448 -14.59 -6.65 -23.19
N ASP A 449 -14.13 -6.65 -21.94
CA ASP A 449 -13.60 -5.46 -21.25
C ASP A 449 -12.20 -5.65 -20.66
N GLY A 450 -11.67 -6.87 -20.64
CA GLY A 450 -10.30 -7.18 -20.19
C GLY A 450 -10.11 -7.32 -18.67
N TRP A 451 -11.19 -7.38 -17.89
CA TRP A 451 -11.11 -7.41 -16.42
C TRP A 451 -10.61 -8.74 -15.85
N ILE A 452 -9.72 -8.61 -14.88
CA ILE A 452 -9.15 -9.65 -14.04
C ILE A 452 -9.48 -9.29 -12.60
N GLU A 453 -10.00 -10.24 -11.84
CA GLU A 453 -10.36 -10.05 -10.45
C GLU A 453 -9.29 -10.64 -9.55
N SER A 454 -9.04 -9.98 -8.42
CA SER A 454 -8.21 -10.53 -7.35
C SER A 454 -8.83 -10.20 -6.02
N ALA A 455 -8.64 -11.07 -5.03
CA ALA A 455 -9.11 -10.82 -3.70
C ALA A 455 -8.11 -11.23 -2.63
N THR A 456 -8.23 -10.58 -1.48
CA THR A 456 -7.53 -10.95 -0.26
C THR A 456 -8.36 -10.65 0.98
N GLY A 457 -8.19 -11.45 2.02
CA GLY A 457 -9.01 -11.37 3.23
C GLY A 457 -10.33 -12.09 3.09
N GLY A 458 -11.16 -11.97 4.13
CA GLY A 458 -12.29 -12.87 4.30
C GLY A 458 -11.90 -14.07 5.16
N LEU A 459 -12.93 -14.77 5.63
CA LEU A 459 -12.81 -15.99 6.43
C LEU A 459 -12.69 -17.22 5.54
N GLU A 460 -13.29 -17.14 4.35
CA GLU A 460 -13.28 -18.15 3.31
C GLU A 460 -11.87 -18.26 2.71
N CYS A 461 -11.34 -19.47 2.69
CA CYS A 461 -10.09 -19.83 2.06
C CYS A 461 -10.34 -20.75 0.87
N TYR A 462 -9.49 -20.64 -0.15
CA TYR A 462 -9.58 -21.38 -1.40
C TYR A 462 -8.24 -22.08 -1.66
N ARG A 463 -8.29 -23.31 -2.18
CA ARG A 463 -7.08 -23.98 -2.67
C ARG A 463 -6.74 -23.42 -4.05
N ALA A 464 -5.48 -23.07 -4.26
CA ALA A 464 -5.05 -22.49 -5.52
C ALA A 464 -5.19 -23.50 -6.68
N GLY A 465 -5.94 -23.13 -7.71
CA GLY A 465 -6.06 -23.87 -8.96
C GLY A 465 -5.18 -23.27 -10.07
N ILE A 466 -5.04 -24.02 -11.17
CA ILE A 466 -4.49 -23.46 -12.42
C ILE A 466 -5.53 -22.53 -13.01
N ILE A 467 -5.17 -21.26 -13.19
CA ILE A 467 -6.04 -20.28 -13.83
C ILE A 467 -5.87 -20.42 -15.34
N SER A 468 -6.91 -20.88 -16.03
CA SER A 468 -6.91 -20.97 -17.48
C SER A 468 -7.61 -19.76 -18.09
N GLU A 469 -7.11 -19.27 -19.22
CA GLU A 469 -7.84 -18.25 -19.97
C GLU A 469 -9.21 -18.85 -20.40
N PRO A 470 -10.32 -18.09 -20.30
CA PRO A 470 -11.62 -18.56 -20.77
C PRO A 470 -11.52 -19.07 -22.22
N GLN A 471 -12.34 -20.04 -22.65
CA GLN A 471 -12.35 -20.52 -24.04
C GLN A 471 -13.23 -19.63 -24.95
N GLY A 472 -13.02 -19.69 -26.28
CA GLY A 472 -13.80 -18.94 -27.29
C GLY A 472 -13.02 -17.88 -28.08
N GLN A 473 -13.65 -17.25 -29.07
CA GLN A 473 -13.04 -16.18 -29.86
C GLN A 473 -12.97 -14.87 -29.04
N ARG A 474 -11.83 -14.18 -29.03
CA ARG A 474 -11.76 -12.84 -28.43
C ARG A 474 -12.54 -11.90 -29.33
N VAL A 475 -13.63 -11.32 -28.81
CA VAL A 475 -14.27 -10.17 -29.47
C VAL A 475 -13.22 -9.06 -29.53
N ARG A 476 -13.20 -8.28 -30.61
CA ARG A 476 -12.29 -7.13 -30.70
C ARG A 476 -12.60 -6.17 -29.54
N MET A 477 -11.81 -6.25 -28.49
CA MET A 477 -11.99 -5.49 -27.26
C MET A 477 -12.00 -4.00 -27.58
N ARG A 478 -13.03 -3.28 -27.15
CA ARG A 478 -13.10 -1.83 -27.36
C ARG A 478 -12.03 -1.17 -26.49
N LEU A 479 -11.10 -0.45 -27.11
CA LEU A 479 -10.11 0.32 -26.35
C LEU A 479 -10.83 1.45 -25.59
N PRO A 480 -10.53 1.64 -24.30
CA PRO A 480 -11.00 2.81 -23.55
C PRO A 480 -10.52 4.13 -24.18
N GLU A 481 -11.26 5.21 -23.93
CA GLU A 481 -10.96 6.53 -24.48
C GLU A 481 -9.52 6.98 -24.20
N TYR A 482 -9.02 6.72 -22.98
CA TYR A 482 -7.66 7.11 -22.58
C TYR A 482 -6.54 6.43 -23.38
N LEU A 483 -6.86 5.42 -24.21
CA LEU A 483 -5.95 4.77 -25.16
C LEU A 483 -6.11 5.24 -26.61
N ALA A 484 -7.06 6.13 -26.89
CA ALA A 484 -7.23 6.71 -28.22
C ALA A 484 -5.96 7.45 -28.67
N ASN A 485 -5.63 7.41 -29.96
CA ASN A 485 -4.38 7.93 -30.51
C ASN A 485 -4.07 9.38 -30.06
N GLU A 486 -5.08 10.24 -30.00
CA GLU A 486 -4.97 11.63 -29.52
C GLU A 486 -4.56 11.73 -28.04
N LYS A 487 -4.99 10.80 -27.19
CA LYS A 487 -4.59 10.73 -25.79
C LYS A 487 -3.20 10.10 -25.65
N VAL A 488 -2.83 9.15 -26.52
CA VAL A 488 -1.50 8.52 -26.51
C VAL A 488 -0.40 9.56 -26.67
N ALA A 489 -0.57 10.59 -27.50
CA ALA A 489 0.43 11.65 -27.65
C ALA A 489 0.77 12.35 -26.31
N GLN A 490 -0.19 12.45 -25.39
CA GLN A 490 0.00 13.06 -24.07
C GLN A 490 0.96 12.23 -23.19
N LEU A 491 1.06 10.92 -23.42
CA LEU A 491 2.01 10.01 -22.75
C LEU A 491 3.46 10.21 -23.24
N PHE A 492 3.69 11.15 -24.15
CA PHE A 492 5.02 11.54 -24.63
C PHE A 492 5.35 13.01 -24.34
N ALA A 493 4.37 13.80 -23.93
CA ALA A 493 4.55 15.22 -23.65
C ALA A 493 5.36 15.45 -22.37
N MET A 494 6.23 16.46 -22.41
CA MET A 494 7.02 16.94 -21.28
C MET A 494 6.66 18.41 -21.01
N PRO A 495 6.65 18.88 -19.75
CA PRO A 495 6.36 20.28 -19.46
C PRO A 495 7.46 21.21 -19.95
N VAL A 496 8.67 20.69 -20.18
CA VAL A 496 9.83 21.41 -20.73
C VAL A 496 10.61 20.46 -21.62
N GLU A 497 11.05 20.95 -22.78
CA GLU A 497 11.96 20.24 -23.69
C GLU A 497 13.24 21.07 -23.86
N PHE A 498 14.37 20.46 -23.51
CA PHE A 498 15.69 21.09 -23.52
C PHE A 498 16.38 20.85 -24.86
N GLY A 499 17.10 21.86 -25.35
CA GLY A 499 18.10 21.70 -26.39
C GLY A 499 19.49 21.53 -25.80
N GLN A 500 20.51 21.45 -26.66
CA GLN A 500 21.89 21.28 -26.22
C GLN A 500 22.45 22.60 -25.68
N ALA A 501 22.87 22.61 -24.42
CA ALA A 501 23.49 23.77 -23.79
C ALA A 501 24.95 23.94 -24.20
N GLN A 502 25.43 25.18 -24.17
CA GLN A 502 26.82 25.53 -24.48
C GLN A 502 27.33 26.64 -23.55
N ALA A 503 28.59 26.54 -23.14
CA ALA A 503 29.30 27.64 -22.50
C ALA A 503 29.93 28.56 -23.57
N THR A 504 29.65 29.85 -23.47
CA THR A 504 30.19 30.93 -24.30
C THR A 504 30.87 31.97 -23.41
N SER A 505 31.75 32.80 -23.99
CA SER A 505 32.42 33.89 -23.28
C SER A 505 33.12 33.44 -21.99
N VAL A 506 33.82 32.30 -22.03
CA VAL A 506 34.50 31.71 -20.88
C VAL A 506 35.83 32.43 -20.62
N THR A 507 36.03 32.88 -19.39
CA THR A 507 37.28 33.46 -18.89
C THR A 507 37.78 32.68 -17.67
N GLY A 508 38.84 33.13 -17.01
CA GLY A 508 39.28 32.53 -15.74
C GLY A 508 38.31 32.72 -14.57
N ARG A 509 37.41 33.72 -14.64
CA ARG A 509 36.50 34.06 -13.52
C ARG A 509 35.03 34.14 -13.89
N THR A 510 34.68 34.06 -15.17
CA THR A 510 33.31 34.22 -15.65
C THR A 510 33.02 33.24 -16.79
N ALA A 511 31.75 32.93 -16.99
CA ALA A 511 31.25 32.20 -18.15
C ALA A 511 29.81 32.63 -18.43
N THR A 512 29.37 32.54 -19.68
CA THR A 512 27.94 32.64 -20.03
C THR A 512 27.47 31.27 -20.50
N ILE A 513 26.41 30.75 -19.92
CA ILE A 513 25.79 29.51 -20.38
C ILE A 513 24.58 29.86 -21.23
N GLU A 514 24.61 29.43 -22.48
CA GLU A 514 23.48 29.47 -23.39
C GLU A 514 22.71 28.15 -23.31
N TYR A 515 21.42 28.24 -22.98
CA TYR A 515 20.55 27.11 -22.79
C TYR A 515 19.31 27.20 -23.69
N PRO A 516 19.32 26.50 -24.85
CA PRO A 516 18.16 26.43 -25.72
C PRO A 516 17.03 25.65 -25.07
N LEU A 517 15.81 26.19 -25.13
CA LEU A 517 14.58 25.47 -24.80
C LEU A 517 13.76 25.27 -26.07
N ILE A 518 13.49 24.01 -26.43
CA ILE A 518 12.62 23.63 -27.55
C ILE A 518 11.16 23.94 -27.17
N HIS A 519 10.79 23.62 -25.93
CA HIS A 519 9.54 23.99 -25.27
C HIS A 519 9.84 24.47 -23.85
N ALA A 520 9.42 25.68 -23.51
CA ALA A 520 9.62 26.24 -22.16
C ALA A 520 8.35 26.18 -21.30
N GLY A 521 7.18 26.06 -21.90
CA GLY A 521 5.88 26.23 -21.25
C GLY A 521 5.54 27.68 -20.85
N LYS A 522 4.29 27.92 -20.46
CA LYS A 522 3.81 29.26 -20.11
C LYS A 522 4.29 29.69 -18.72
N GLY A 523 4.83 30.92 -18.64
CA GLY A 523 5.30 31.53 -17.39
C GLY A 523 6.60 30.92 -16.85
N ALA A 524 7.42 30.37 -17.75
CA ALA A 524 8.58 29.59 -17.39
C ALA A 524 9.64 30.42 -16.64
N LYS A 525 10.13 29.85 -15.55
CA LYS A 525 11.26 30.34 -14.77
C LYS A 525 12.33 29.27 -14.69
N ALA A 526 13.59 29.65 -14.73
CA ALA A 526 14.69 28.71 -14.66
C ALA A 526 15.75 29.12 -13.65
N VAL A 527 16.35 28.11 -13.04
CA VAL A 527 17.51 28.21 -12.16
C VAL A 527 18.60 27.32 -12.75
N LEU A 528 19.76 27.90 -13.02
CA LEU A 528 20.94 27.15 -13.43
C LEU A 528 21.73 26.78 -12.18
N TYR A 529 21.89 25.47 -11.96
CA TYR A 529 22.75 24.94 -10.91
C TYR A 529 24.12 24.60 -11.48
N TYR A 530 25.19 24.89 -10.73
CA TYR A 530 26.56 24.65 -11.18
C TYR A 530 27.53 24.42 -10.02
N GLY A 531 28.67 23.79 -10.30
CA GLY A 531 29.70 23.48 -9.30
C GLY A 531 30.85 22.65 -9.88
N THR A 532 31.86 22.34 -9.07
CA THR A 532 33.02 21.54 -9.49
C THR A 532 32.76 20.03 -9.58
N GLN A 533 31.55 19.60 -9.25
CA GLN A 533 31.09 18.21 -9.30
C GLN A 533 29.71 18.16 -9.96
N ASP A 534 29.46 17.13 -10.76
CA ASP A 534 28.11 16.86 -11.28
C ASP A 534 27.24 16.31 -10.15
N CYS A 535 26.34 17.14 -9.64
CA CYS A 535 25.42 16.76 -8.58
C CYS A 535 24.07 16.24 -9.12
N LEU A 536 23.98 15.92 -10.41
CA LEU A 536 22.78 15.39 -11.05
C LEU A 536 21.56 16.28 -10.76
N THR A 537 20.51 15.74 -10.14
CA THR A 537 19.32 16.50 -9.69
C THR A 537 19.35 16.87 -8.22
N PHE A 538 20.46 16.63 -7.52
CA PHE A 538 20.58 16.83 -6.08
C PHE A 538 20.92 18.29 -5.76
N ARG A 539 19.96 18.96 -5.14
CA ARG A 539 20.12 20.27 -4.51
C ARG A 539 19.75 20.14 -3.04
N ARG A 540 20.35 20.98 -2.19
CA ARG A 540 20.05 20.96 -0.75
C ARG A 540 18.56 21.31 -0.53
N PRO A 541 17.75 20.41 0.06
CA PRO A 541 16.36 20.70 0.33
C PRO A 541 16.24 21.61 1.56
N GLU A 542 15.12 22.33 1.68
CA GLU A 542 14.83 23.14 2.88
C GLU A 542 14.74 22.29 4.16
N LYS A 543 14.30 21.03 4.01
CA LYS A 543 14.20 20.05 5.09
C LYS A 543 14.70 18.69 4.60
N VAL A 544 15.64 18.12 5.34
CA VAL A 544 16.04 16.72 5.23
C VAL A 544 15.35 15.96 6.36
N GLY A 545 14.86 14.75 6.08
CA GLY A 545 14.35 13.87 7.12
C GLY A 545 15.50 13.19 7.86
N ALA A 546 15.40 13.00 9.17
CA ALA A 546 16.46 12.41 9.99
C ALA A 546 16.42 10.86 10.05
N SER A 547 16.01 10.19 8.96
CA SER A 547 15.82 8.72 8.97
C SER A 547 16.61 8.01 7.86
N GLY A 548 17.25 6.90 8.21
CA GLY A 548 18.14 6.17 7.30
C GLY A 548 19.34 7.03 6.91
N VAL A 549 19.79 6.91 5.66
CA VAL A 549 20.95 7.65 5.11
C VAL A 549 20.53 8.96 4.44
N GLN A 550 19.40 9.55 4.83
CA GLN A 550 18.87 10.76 4.19
C GLN A 550 19.80 11.96 4.33
N ASP A 551 20.41 12.16 5.50
CA ASP A 551 21.39 13.24 5.70
C ASP A 551 22.61 13.05 4.79
N ASP A 552 23.09 11.81 4.66
CA ASP A 552 24.19 11.47 3.75
C ASP A 552 23.87 11.75 2.29
N VAL A 553 22.63 11.48 1.84
CA VAL A 553 22.20 11.74 0.46
C VAL A 553 22.28 13.22 0.09
N PHE A 554 22.00 14.11 1.05
CA PHE A 554 21.95 15.56 0.83
C PHE A 554 23.10 16.32 1.50
N ARG A 555 24.22 15.64 1.77
CA ARG A 555 25.46 16.30 2.20
C ARG A 555 25.91 17.36 1.20
N GLU A 556 26.64 18.34 1.72
CA GLU A 556 27.11 19.49 0.95
C GLU A 556 27.94 19.08 -0.29
N ASP A 557 28.81 18.08 -0.14
CA ASP A 557 29.64 17.49 -1.20
C ASP A 557 28.86 16.64 -2.22
N ARG A 558 27.54 16.50 -2.06
CA ARG A 558 26.65 15.73 -2.96
C ARG A 558 25.53 16.57 -3.55
N THR A 559 25.53 17.87 -3.29
CA THR A 559 24.54 18.81 -3.80
C THR A 559 25.22 19.93 -4.59
N TRP A 560 24.51 20.54 -5.52
CA TRP A 560 25.06 21.65 -6.31
C TRP A 560 25.59 22.78 -5.41
N GLN A 561 26.83 23.20 -5.65
CA GLN A 561 27.53 24.25 -4.87
C GLN A 561 26.89 25.63 -5.05
N PHE A 562 26.46 25.93 -6.27
CA PHE A 562 25.95 27.24 -6.63
C PHE A 562 24.65 27.12 -7.45
N ALA A 563 23.85 28.19 -7.40
CA ALA A 563 22.66 28.34 -8.21
C ALA A 563 22.48 29.81 -8.61
N THR A 564 22.00 30.08 -9.82
CA THR A 564 21.61 31.44 -10.22
C THR A 564 20.30 31.84 -9.53
N PRO A 565 19.99 33.14 -9.40
CA PRO A 565 18.63 33.56 -9.12
C PRO A 565 17.65 33.02 -10.18
N PRO A 566 16.39 32.74 -9.82
CA PRO A 566 15.37 32.37 -10.80
C PRO A 566 15.17 33.50 -11.82
N GLN A 567 15.24 33.18 -13.11
CA GLN A 567 14.97 34.13 -14.19
C GLN A 567 13.88 33.63 -15.14
N GLY A 568 13.15 34.55 -15.75
CA GLY A 568 12.18 34.22 -16.80
C GLY A 568 12.89 33.65 -18.03
N VAL A 569 12.38 32.55 -18.57
CA VAL A 569 12.92 31.91 -19.78
C VAL A 569 11.83 31.71 -20.81
N ARG A 570 12.24 31.51 -22.07
CA ARG A 570 11.34 31.30 -23.20
C ARG A 570 11.91 30.27 -24.16
N ARG A 571 11.09 29.84 -25.12
CA ARG A 571 11.55 29.05 -26.26
C ARG A 571 12.71 29.77 -26.98
N GLY A 572 13.72 29.01 -27.39
CA GLY A 572 14.98 29.53 -27.95
C GLY A 572 16.10 29.57 -26.92
N SER A 573 17.21 30.24 -27.24
CA SER A 573 18.39 30.34 -26.37
C SER A 573 18.15 31.32 -25.20
N ASN A 574 18.51 30.91 -23.99
CA ASN A 574 18.45 31.70 -22.77
C ASN A 574 19.85 31.76 -22.14
N ALA A 575 20.31 32.96 -21.77
CA ALA A 575 21.66 33.16 -21.25
C ALA A 575 21.68 33.24 -19.72
N PHE A 576 22.66 32.57 -19.11
CA PHE A 576 22.94 32.62 -17.67
C PHE A 576 24.38 33.04 -17.45
N ARG A 577 24.60 34.17 -16.78
CA ARG A 577 25.95 34.67 -16.51
C ARG A 577 26.45 34.15 -15.17
N LEU A 578 27.62 33.53 -15.20
CA LEU A 578 28.33 33.00 -14.04
C LEU A 578 29.54 33.89 -13.75
N GLY A 579 29.78 34.18 -12.48
CA GLY A 579 30.89 34.98 -12.00
C GLY A 579 31.60 34.33 -10.82
N GLU A 580 32.69 34.94 -10.38
CA GLU A 580 33.49 34.48 -9.23
C GLU A 580 34.00 33.03 -9.36
N LEU A 581 34.19 32.58 -10.60
CA LEU A 581 34.72 31.25 -10.87
C LEU A 581 36.23 31.19 -10.56
N LYS A 582 36.71 29.99 -10.29
CA LYS A 582 38.14 29.71 -10.10
C LYS A 582 38.79 29.46 -11.47
N PRO A 583 39.96 30.05 -11.76
CA PRO A 583 40.69 29.76 -13.00
C PRO A 583 41.09 28.28 -13.13
N GLY A 584 41.29 27.82 -14.36
CA GLY A 584 41.72 26.45 -14.71
C GLY A 584 40.79 25.32 -14.25
N THR A 585 39.58 25.63 -13.78
CA THR A 585 38.67 24.73 -13.06
C THR A 585 37.55 24.23 -13.98
N THR A 586 37.24 22.93 -13.89
CA THR A 586 36.08 22.36 -14.59
C THR A 586 34.82 22.53 -13.75
N TYR A 587 33.80 23.13 -14.34
CA TYR A 587 32.48 23.29 -13.76
C TYR A 587 31.47 22.45 -14.53
N TYR A 588 30.62 21.75 -13.79
CA TYR A 588 29.42 21.10 -14.29
C TYR A 588 28.23 22.02 -14.06
N PHE A 589 27.20 21.89 -14.90
CA PHE A 589 25.97 22.65 -14.76
C PHE A 589 24.75 21.90 -15.29
N ARG A 590 23.59 22.22 -14.74
CA ARG A 590 22.30 21.65 -15.16
C ARG A 590 21.16 22.63 -14.90
N LEU A 591 20.22 22.71 -15.84
CA LEU A 591 19.09 23.62 -15.75
C LEU A 591 17.88 22.96 -15.10
N PHE A 592 17.24 23.68 -14.18
CA PHE A 592 15.92 23.35 -13.65
C PHE A 592 14.92 24.43 -14.08
N VAL A 593 13.80 24.02 -14.66
CA VAL A 593 12.76 24.91 -15.18
C VAL A 593 11.42 24.57 -14.54
N THR A 594 10.68 25.60 -14.13
CA THR A 594 9.31 25.50 -13.63
C THR A 594 8.39 26.37 -14.48
N ASN A 595 7.16 25.93 -14.71
CA ASN A 595 6.15 26.65 -15.46
C ASN A 595 4.74 26.22 -15.02
N SER A 596 3.71 26.74 -15.68
CA SER A 596 2.31 26.39 -15.38
C SER A 596 1.89 24.97 -15.81
N GLU A 597 2.71 24.26 -16.58
CA GLU A 597 2.50 22.88 -17.00
C GLU A 597 3.21 21.87 -16.09
N GLY A 598 4.20 22.32 -15.30
CA GLY A 598 4.97 21.47 -14.40
C GLY A 598 6.40 21.95 -14.15
N GLN A 599 7.27 21.00 -13.88
CA GLN A 599 8.67 21.23 -13.53
C GLN A 599 9.55 20.18 -14.21
N SER A 600 10.77 20.56 -14.61
CA SER A 600 11.74 19.64 -15.20
C SER A 600 13.18 20.06 -14.98
N TRP A 601 14.03 19.08 -14.70
CA TRP A 601 15.46 19.16 -14.93
C TRP A 601 15.76 18.79 -16.39
N ASP A 602 16.82 19.36 -16.95
CA ASP A 602 17.46 18.74 -18.13
C ASP A 602 17.83 17.29 -17.75
N PHE A 603 17.85 16.36 -18.70
CA PHE A 603 18.11 14.94 -18.45
C PHE A 603 19.60 14.66 -18.28
N VAL A 604 20.46 15.55 -18.77
CA VAL A 604 21.92 15.43 -18.68
C VAL A 604 22.55 16.71 -18.11
N SER A 605 23.64 16.55 -17.38
CA SER A 605 24.51 17.66 -17.02
C SER A 605 25.48 17.96 -18.15
N SER A 606 25.86 19.23 -18.28
CA SER A 606 26.92 19.67 -19.19
C SER A 606 28.10 20.22 -18.39
N SER A 607 29.23 20.45 -19.05
CA SER A 607 30.43 20.98 -18.38
C SER A 607 31.20 21.97 -19.24
N PHE A 608 32.02 22.80 -18.60
CA PHE A 608 33.00 23.66 -19.24
C PHE A 608 34.21 23.83 -18.32
N ARG A 609 35.33 24.30 -18.87
CA ARG A 609 36.54 24.61 -18.10
C ARG A 609 36.88 26.09 -18.23
N THR A 610 37.11 26.77 -17.12
CA THR A 610 37.59 28.16 -17.11
C THR A 610 39.01 28.25 -17.65
N LEU A 611 39.36 29.43 -18.18
CA LEU A 611 40.73 29.71 -18.59
C LEU A 611 41.64 29.81 -17.34
N ASP A 612 42.95 29.68 -17.53
CA ASP A 612 43.93 29.80 -16.44
C ASP A 612 44.09 31.23 -15.92
#